data_AF-A0A231GSW7-F1
#
_entry.id   AF-A0A231GSW7-F1
#
_cell.length_a   1.000
_cell.length_b   1.000
_cell.length_c   1.000
_cell.angle_alpha   90.00
_cell.angle_beta   90.00
_cell.angle_gamma   90.00
#
_symmetry.space_group_name_H-M   'P 1'
#
loop_
_entity.id
_entity.type
_entity.pdbx_description
1 polymer ?
#
loop_
_entity_poly.entity_id
_entity_poly.type
_entity_poly.pdbx_seq_one_letter_code
_entity_poly.pdbx_strand_id
1 'polypeptide(L)' 'MKGETSGHTQYVHEVRLDCDGDTVLLIVDQEGAACHTGTHTCWDGDVLLAEPA' A
#
# COMPACT_ATOMS: atom_id res chain seq x y z
N MET A 1 12.82 7.34 1.85
CA MET A 1 11.44 7.80 1.47
C MET A 1 10.84 6.79 0.49
N LYS A 2 9.53 6.48 0.55
CA LYS A 2 8.92 5.66 -0.53
C LYS A 2 9.04 6.42 -1.85
N GLY A 3 9.65 5.78 -2.84
CA GLY A 3 9.94 6.42 -4.13
C GLY A 3 11.23 7.25 -4.17
N GLU A 4 12.11 7.17 -3.16
CA GLU A 4 13.36 7.95 -3.14
C GLU A 4 14.25 7.78 -4.38
N THR A 5 14.29 6.57 -4.94
CA THR A 5 15.05 6.27 -6.16
C THR A 5 14.18 6.33 -7.43
N SER A 6 12.89 5.97 -7.33
CA SER A 6 12.01 5.83 -8.51
C SER A 6 11.15 7.06 -8.81
N GLY A 7 11.06 8.02 -7.89
CA GLY A 7 10.10 9.11 -7.93
C GLY A 7 8.66 8.71 -7.59
N HIS A 8 8.39 7.43 -7.32
CA HIS A 8 7.02 6.94 -7.05
C HIS A 8 6.62 7.14 -5.59
N THR A 9 6.39 8.40 -5.23
CA THR A 9 6.11 8.85 -3.87
C THR A 9 4.69 8.52 -3.42
N GLN A 10 4.48 8.49 -2.10
CA GLN A 10 3.16 8.38 -1.48
C GLN A 10 2.88 9.65 -0.67
N TYR A 11 1.80 10.34 -1.00
CA TYR A 11 1.34 11.53 -0.30
C TYR A 11 0.32 11.12 0.76
N VAL A 12 0.66 11.30 2.04
CA VAL A 12 -0.18 10.88 3.16
C VAL A 12 -1.30 11.89 3.41
N HIS A 13 -2.54 11.41 3.42
CA HIS A 13 -3.74 12.19 3.74
C HIS A 13 -4.25 11.92 5.16
N GLU A 14 -4.20 10.65 5.58
CA GLU A 14 -4.68 10.23 6.88
C GLU A 14 -3.76 9.16 7.48
N VAL A 15 -3.65 9.16 8.81
CA VAL A 15 -3.00 8.12 9.61
C VAL A 15 -3.99 7.63 10.64
N ARG A 16 -4.26 6.33 10.66
CA ARG A 16 -5.08 5.67 11.68
C ARG A 16 -4.25 4.69 12.47
N LEU A 17 -4.53 4.59 13.77
CA LEU A 17 -4.05 3.52 14.63
C LEU A 17 -5.14 2.47 14.78
N ASP A 18 -4.73 1.23 14.99
CA ASP A 18 -5.62 0.19 15.47
C ASP A 18 -5.90 0.31 16.99
N CYS A 19 -6.63 -0.66 17.55
CA CYS A 19 -7.21 -0.52 18.89
C CYS A 19 -6.21 -0.66 20.04
N ASP A 20 -5.13 -1.40 19.85
CA ASP A 20 -4.02 -1.57 20.78
C ASP A 20 -2.75 -0.82 20.37
N GLY A 21 -2.75 -0.22 19.18
CA GLY A 21 -1.76 0.76 18.74
C GLY A 21 -0.47 0.14 18.23
N ASP A 22 -0.51 -1.13 17.81
CA ASP A 22 0.65 -1.81 17.23
C ASP A 22 0.68 -1.76 15.69
N THR A 23 -0.42 -1.31 15.07
CA THR A 23 -0.54 -1.18 13.62
C THR A 23 -0.98 0.22 13.20
N VAL A 24 -0.39 0.71 12.10
CA VAL A 24 -0.81 1.95 11.42
C VAL A 24 -1.42 1.65 10.05
N LEU A 25 -2.50 2.35 9.74
CA LEU A 25 -3.06 2.43 8.38
C LEU A 25 -2.82 3.83 7.82
N LEU A 26 -2.07 3.90 6.73
CA LEU A 26 -1.86 5.13 5.97
C LEU A 26 -2.84 5.17 4.81
N ILE A 27 -3.64 6.23 4.73
CA ILE A 27 -4.42 6.56 3.55
C ILE A 27 -3.59 7.54 2.73
N VAL A 28 -3.24 7.14 1.50
CA VAL A 28 -2.27 7.86 0.67
C VAL A 28 -2.77 8.00 -0.76
N ASP A 29 -2.33 9.05 -1.44
CA ASP A 29 -2.28 9.08 -2.90
C ASP A 29 -0.93 8.54 -3.36
N GLN A 30 -0.96 7.49 -4.17
CA GLN A 30 0.23 6.90 -4.79
C GLN A 30 0.54 7.59 -6.12
N GLU A 31 1.76 8.06 -6.28
CA GLU A 31 2.29 8.52 -7.57
C GLU A 31 3.02 7.39 -8.30
N GLY A 32 2.64 7.07 -9.54
CA GLY A 32 3.25 5.98 -10.29
C GLY A 32 2.99 4.60 -9.67
N ALA A 33 3.96 3.69 -9.80
CA ALA A 33 3.84 2.33 -9.27
C ALA A 33 4.24 2.24 -7.78
N ALA A 34 3.36 1.67 -6.94
CA ALA A 34 3.74 1.35 -5.57
C ALA A 34 4.79 0.23 -5.54
N CYS A 35 4.66 -0.77 -6.42
CA CYS A 35 5.55 -1.92 -6.50
C CYS A 35 6.73 -1.69 -7.45
N HIS A 36 7.86 -2.34 -7.17
CA HIS A 36 9.04 -2.29 -8.02
C HIS A 36 8.89 -3.06 -9.35
N THR A 37 7.83 -3.87 -9.50
CA THR A 37 7.48 -4.57 -10.74
C THR A 37 6.70 -3.69 -11.73
N GLY A 38 6.32 -2.47 -11.33
CA GLY A 38 5.53 -1.54 -12.14
C GLY A 38 4.02 -1.61 -11.88
N THR A 39 3.56 -2.49 -11.01
CA THR A 39 2.13 -2.58 -10.63
C THR A 39 1.75 -1.52 -9.58
N HIS A 40 0.47 -1.14 -9.57
CA HIS A 40 -0.08 -0.19 -8.58
C HIS A 40 -0.06 -0.74 -7.15
N THR A 41 -0.08 -2.06 -6.99
CA THR A 41 -0.09 -2.75 -5.70
C THR A 41 0.93 -3.88 -5.71
N CYS A 42 1.54 -4.17 -4.55
CA CYS A 42 2.40 -5.35 -4.38
C CYS A 42 1.60 -6.66 -4.32
N TRP A 43 0.30 -6.59 -4.05
CA TRP A 43 -0.58 -7.76 -3.98
C TRP A 43 -1.06 -8.14 -5.38
N ASP A 44 -0.24 -8.91 -6.09
CA ASP A 44 -0.51 -9.44 -7.44
C ASP A 44 -0.74 -10.97 -7.49
N GLY A 45 -0.61 -11.64 -6.35
CA GLY A 45 -0.80 -13.09 -6.22
C GLY A 45 -2.24 -13.54 -5.95
N ASP A 46 -2.39 -14.86 -5.79
CA ASP A 46 -3.68 -15.51 -5.58
C ASP A 46 -4.34 -15.12 -4.25
N VAL A 47 -5.68 -15.01 -4.27
CA VAL A 47 -6.49 -14.82 -3.07
C VAL A 47 -6.48 -16.10 -2.24
N LEU A 48 -5.80 -16.06 -1.09
CA LEU A 48 -5.62 -17.23 -0.21
C LEU A 48 -6.93 -17.71 0.43
N LEU A 49 -7.92 -16.82 0.57
CA LEU A 49 -9.24 -17.10 1.13
C LEU A 49 -10.30 -16.48 0.22
N ALA A 50 -10.65 -17.18 -0.85
CA ALA A 50 -11.80 -16.80 -1.68
C ALA A 50 -13.08 -17.36 -1.06
N GLU A 51 -14.14 -16.57 -0.98
CA GLU A 51 -15.46 -17.13 -0.68
C GLU A 51 -15.83 -18.12 -1.80
N PRO A 52 -16.34 -19.32 -1.47
CA PRO A 52 -16.82 -20.24 -2.48
C PRO A 52 -17.94 -19.54 -3.27
N ALA A 53 -17.83 -19.56 -4.60
CA ALA A 53 -18.83 -19.02 -5.52
C ALA A 53 -20.20 -19.70 -5.36
#